data_AF-A0A081RV98-F1
#
_entry.id   AF-A0A081RV98-F1
#
_cell.length_a   1.000
_cell.length_b   1.000
_cell.length_c   1.000
_cell.angle_alpha   90.00
_cell.angle_beta   90.00
_cell.angle_gamma   90.00
#
_symmetry.space_group_name_H-M   'P 1'
#
loop_
_entity.id
_entity.type
_entity.pdbx_description
1 polymer ?
#
loop_
_entity_poly.entity_id
_entity_poly.type
_entity_poly.pdbx_seq_one_letter_code
_entity_poly.pdbx_strand_id
1 'polypeptide(L)'
;MSKETTMSFRVEPDLRANFHHAAEAEHISAAQVLRAFMRDYVKQHEARRAIDPAERKRREDAVAYSRASVGLEGFNVSPADERHAQRFINGEIDLQQFVSGPASCSEYER
;
A
#
# COMPACT_ATOMS: atom_id res chain seq x y z
N MET A 1 -9.21 -0.13 -23.30
CA MET A 1 -10.59 0.31 -23.05
C MET A 1 -10.78 0.40 -21.53
N SER A 2 -10.56 1.57 -20.94
CA SER A 2 -10.70 1.77 -19.49
C SER A 2 -12.18 1.72 -19.12
N LYS A 3 -12.59 0.82 -18.21
CA LYS A 3 -13.98 0.75 -17.76
C LYS A 3 -14.30 1.99 -16.92
N GLU A 4 -15.14 2.87 -17.43
CA GLU A 4 -15.72 3.93 -16.60
C GLU A 4 -16.60 3.30 -15.52
N THR A 5 -16.40 3.72 -14.26
CA THR A 5 -17.14 3.22 -13.10
C THR A 5 -17.78 4.41 -12.41
N THR A 6 -19.08 4.31 -12.12
CA THR A 6 -19.84 5.34 -11.40
C THR A 6 -19.90 5.00 -9.92
N MET A 7 -19.59 5.97 -9.05
CA MET A 7 -19.71 5.86 -7.60
C MET A 7 -20.82 6.78 -7.12
N SER A 8 -21.79 6.26 -6.37
CA SER A 8 -22.92 7.02 -5.82
C SER A 8 -22.83 7.06 -4.30
N PHE A 9 -22.95 8.27 -3.74
CA PHE A 9 -22.97 8.49 -2.29
C PHE A 9 -23.98 9.58 -1.96
N ARG A 10 -24.50 9.57 -0.74
CA ARG A 10 -25.41 10.60 -0.24
C ARG A 10 -24.59 11.73 0.39
N VAL A 11 -25.00 12.96 0.12
CA VAL A 11 -24.43 14.18 0.71
C VAL A 11 -25.56 15.10 1.14
N GLU A 12 -25.26 15.96 2.11
CA GLU A 12 -26.16 17.02 2.51
C GLU A 12 -26.42 17.96 1.31
N PRO A 13 -27.66 18.42 1.12
CA PRO A 13 -28.03 19.25 -0.03
C PRO A 13 -27.26 20.57 -0.06
N ASP A 14 -27.04 21.19 1.10
CA ASP A 14 -26.30 22.45 1.22
C ASP A 14 -24.83 22.27 0.86
N LEU A 15 -24.22 21.16 1.28
CA LEU A 15 -22.84 20.82 0.92
C LEU A 15 -22.69 20.62 -0.59
N ARG A 16 -23.65 19.94 -1.23
CA ARG A 16 -23.66 19.77 -2.69
C ARG A 16 -23.74 21.12 -3.40
N ALA A 17 -24.63 22.01 -2.96
CA ALA A 17 -24.81 23.33 -3.57
C ALA A 17 -23.52 24.17 -3.46
N ASN A 18 -22.93 24.24 -2.26
CA ASN A 18 -21.68 24.97 -2.01
C ASN A 18 -20.52 24.43 -2.85
N PHE A 19 -20.40 23.10 -2.94
CA PHE A 19 -19.35 22.46 -3.74
C PHE A 19 -19.48 22.78 -5.23
N HIS A 20 -20.70 22.72 -5.78
CA HIS A 20 -20.94 23.08 -7.18
C HIS A 20 -20.62 24.55 -7.44
N HIS A 21 -21.06 25.45 -6.57
CA HIS A 21 -20.77 26.88 -6.70
C HIS A 21 -19.26 27.18 -6.68
N ALA A 22 -18.51 26.54 -5.78
CA ALA A 22 -17.06 26.69 -5.72
C ALA A 22 -16.36 26.15 -6.99
N ALA A 23 -16.77 24.98 -7.47
CA ALA A 23 -16.19 24.39 -8.68
C ALA A 23 -16.47 25.25 -9.93
N GLU A 24 -17.67 25.82 -10.04
CA GLU A 24 -18.04 26.75 -11.10
C GLU A 24 -17.22 28.04 -11.07
N ALA A 25 -16.98 28.60 -9.88
CA ALA A 25 -16.14 29.78 -9.70
C ALA A 25 -14.69 29.55 -10.15
N GLU A 26 -14.20 28.32 -10.05
CA GLU A 26 -12.87 27.91 -10.54
C GLU A 26 -12.88 27.39 -11.99
N HIS A 27 -14.04 27.39 -12.67
CA HIS A 27 -14.22 26.83 -14.02
C HIS A 27 -13.82 25.35 -14.18
N ILE A 28 -13.93 24.56 -13.10
CA ILE A 28 -13.59 23.14 -13.09
C ILE A 28 -14.86 22.33 -12.82
N SER A 29 -15.00 21.16 -13.46
CA SER A 29 -16.16 20.29 -13.15
C SER A 29 -16.05 19.68 -11.75
N ALA A 30 -17.19 19.54 -11.07
CA ALA A 30 -17.30 18.83 -9.79
C ALA A 30 -16.62 17.45 -9.80
N ALA A 31 -16.74 16.72 -10.92
CA ALA A 31 -16.09 15.41 -11.09
C ALA A 31 -14.56 15.50 -11.19
N GLN A 32 -14.01 16.55 -11.80
CA GLN A 32 -12.55 16.75 -11.84
C GLN A 32 -11.99 17.06 -10.45
N VAL A 33 -12.67 17.91 -9.68
CA VAL A 33 -12.29 18.23 -8.29
C VAL A 33 -12.29 16.96 -7.43
N LEU A 34 -13.36 16.15 -7.50
CA LEU A 34 -13.43 14.89 -6.75
C LEU A 34 -12.32 13.91 -7.14
N ARG A 35 -12.03 13.75 -8.44
CA ARG A 35 -10.94 12.88 -8.89
C ARG A 35 -9.57 13.36 -8.40
N ALA A 36 -9.33 14.67 -8.39
CA ALA A 36 -8.10 15.24 -7.86
C ALA A 36 -7.97 14.97 -6.35
N PHE A 37 -9.03 15.28 -5.59
CA PHE A 37 -9.09 15.03 -4.16
C PHE A 37 -8.86 13.54 -3.81
N MET A 38 -9.49 12.63 -4.54
CA MET A 38 -9.29 11.18 -4.35
C MET A 38 -7.84 10.75 -4.61
N ARG A 39 -7.20 11.27 -5.66
CA ARG A 39 -5.78 10.98 -5.95
C ARG A 39 -4.88 11.48 -4.82
N ASP A 40 -5.14 12.69 -4.34
CA ASP A 40 -4.36 13.28 -3.24
C ASP A 40 -4.57 12.52 -1.93
N TYR A 41 -5.80 12.09 -1.64
CA TYR A 41 -6.12 11.28 -0.49
C TYR A 41 -5.35 9.95 -0.51
N VAL A 42 -5.35 9.24 -1.65
CA VAL A 42 -4.59 7.98 -1.80
C VAL A 42 -3.10 8.22 -1.62
N LYS A 43 -2.55 9.24 -2.27
CA LYS A 43 -1.12 9.59 -2.15
C LYS A 43 -0.73 9.91 -0.72
N GLN A 44 -1.54 10.69 0.00
CA GLN A 44 -1.30 11.01 1.41
C GLN A 44 -1.41 9.78 2.30
N HIS A 45 -2.40 8.91 2.04
CA HIS A 45 -2.57 7.67 2.77
C HIS A 45 -1.37 6.73 2.58
N GLU A 46 -0.87 6.59 1.36
CA GLU A 46 0.34 5.84 1.05
C GLU A 46 1.57 6.45 1.73
N ALA A 47 1.74 7.77 1.65
CA ALA A 47 2.86 8.46 2.29
C ALA A 47 2.88 8.31 3.81
N ARG A 48 1.71 8.30 4.48
CA ARG A 48 1.60 8.05 5.93
C ARG A 48 1.95 6.61 6.32
N ARG A 49 1.78 5.66 5.40
CA ARG A 49 2.10 4.25 5.61
C ARG A 49 3.50 3.89 5.15
N ALA A 50 4.13 4.73 4.34
CA ALA A 50 5.52 4.56 3.95
C ALA A 50 6.40 4.61 5.20
N ILE A 51 7.22 3.59 5.38
CA ILE A 51 8.21 3.57 6.43
C ILE A 51 9.34 4.55 6.11
N ASP A 52 9.95 5.10 7.16
CA ASP A 52 11.09 5.99 7.03
C ASP A 52 12.25 5.32 6.25
N PRO A 53 12.99 6.03 5.38
CA PRO A 53 14.09 5.46 4.62
C PRO A 53 15.18 4.80 5.49
N ALA A 54 15.46 5.34 6.67
CA ALA A 54 16.40 4.73 7.61
C ALA A 54 15.85 3.43 8.18
N GLU A 55 14.55 3.37 8.47
CA GLU A 55 13.88 2.13 8.88
C GLU A 55 13.88 1.08 7.76
N ARG A 56 13.58 1.49 6.53
CA ARG A 56 13.68 0.61 5.36
C ARG A 56 15.08 0.01 5.25
N LYS A 57 16.12 0.83 5.37
CA LYS A 57 17.51 0.37 5.35
C LYS A 57 17.83 -0.61 6.49
N ARG A 58 17.38 -0.33 7.72
CA ARG A 58 17.53 -1.27 8.85
C ARG A 58 16.92 -2.64 8.53
N ARG A 59 15.76 -2.67 7.87
CA ARG A 59 15.12 -3.93 7.46
C ARG A 59 15.89 -4.63 6.34
N GLU A 60 16.42 -3.90 5.36
CA GLU A 60 17.27 -4.45 4.31
C GLU A 60 18.52 -5.12 4.89
N ASP A 61 19.22 -4.45 5.78
CA ASP A 61 20.43 -4.97 6.43
C ASP A 61 20.13 -6.23 7.26
N ALA A 62 19.02 -6.23 8.01
CA ALA A 62 18.59 -7.39 8.80
C ALA A 62 18.21 -8.61 7.92
N VAL A 63 17.48 -8.39 6.83
CA VAL A 63 17.13 -9.46 5.88
C VAL A 63 18.38 -9.98 5.15
N ALA A 64 19.30 -9.09 4.75
CA ALA A 64 20.56 -9.48 4.12
C ALA A 64 21.41 -10.36 5.06
N TYR A 65 21.51 -9.99 6.34
CA TYR A 65 22.21 -10.79 7.34
C TYR A 65 21.55 -12.17 7.53
N SER A 66 20.23 -12.22 7.61
CA SER A 66 19.47 -13.47 7.71
C SER A 66 19.74 -14.39 6.51
N ARG A 67 19.66 -13.87 5.28
CA ARG A 67 19.97 -14.62 4.06
C ARG A 67 21.39 -15.17 4.05
N ALA A 68 22.37 -14.35 4.42
CA ALA A 68 23.77 -14.78 4.48
C ALA A 68 23.96 -15.91 5.51
N SER A 69 23.34 -15.79 6.67
CA SER A 69 23.40 -16.81 7.72
C SER A 69 22.82 -18.14 7.26
N VAL A 70 21.64 -18.12 6.63
CA VAL A 70 21.01 -19.32 6.05
C VAL A 70 21.88 -19.93 4.93
N GLY A 71 22.50 -19.09 4.10
CA GLY A 71 23.39 -19.53 3.03
C GLY A 71 24.69 -20.19 3.52
N LEU A 72 25.25 -19.76 4.65
CA LEU A 72 26.44 -20.39 5.26
C LEU A 72 26.16 -21.83 5.72
N GLU A 73 24.92 -22.13 6.08
CA GLU A 73 24.44 -23.47 6.44
C GLU A 73 24.06 -24.31 5.20
N GLY A 74 24.23 -23.77 3.99
CA GLY A 74 23.93 -24.44 2.72
C GLY A 74 22.44 -24.45 2.34
N PHE A 75 21.59 -23.71 3.05
CA PHE A 75 20.17 -23.58 2.73
C PHE A 75 19.92 -22.38 1.80
N ASN A 76 18.82 -22.46 1.03
CA ASN A 76 18.36 -21.37 0.17
C ASN A 76 17.00 -20.87 0.67
N VAL A 77 16.82 -19.56 0.70
CA VAL A 77 15.53 -18.94 1.04
C VAL A 77 14.55 -19.17 -0.11
N SER A 78 13.32 -19.58 0.21
CA SER A 78 12.32 -19.86 -0.82
C SER A 78 11.82 -18.58 -1.50
N PRO A 79 11.33 -18.63 -2.75
CA PRO A 79 10.74 -17.47 -3.40
C PRO A 79 9.54 -16.87 -2.65
N ALA A 80 8.81 -17.66 -1.86
CA ALA A 80 7.70 -17.16 -1.05
C ALA A 80 8.20 -16.33 0.14
N ASP A 81 9.26 -16.79 0.80
CA ASP A 81 9.90 -16.08 1.90
C ASP A 81 10.61 -14.82 1.41
N GLU A 82 11.21 -14.85 0.22
CA GLU A 82 11.79 -13.68 -0.44
C GLU A 82 10.75 -12.58 -0.67
N ARG A 83 9.56 -12.94 -1.18
CA ARG A 83 8.45 -11.99 -1.35
C ARG A 83 7.96 -11.47 -0.01
N HIS A 84 7.87 -12.32 1.01
CA HIS A 84 7.44 -11.91 2.34
C HIS A 84 8.43 -10.93 2.99
N ALA A 85 9.72 -11.18 2.85
CA ALA A 85 10.79 -10.28 3.28
C ALA A 85 10.74 -8.93 2.55
N GLN A 86 10.46 -8.93 1.24
CA GLN A 86 10.33 -7.67 0.49
C GLN A 86 9.15 -6.82 0.98
N ARG A 87 8.02 -7.44 1.31
CA ARG A 87 6.86 -6.72 1.88
C ARG A 87 7.20 -6.10 3.23
N PHE A 88 7.97 -6.81 4.07
CA PHE A 88 8.46 -6.27 5.32
C PHE A 88 9.42 -5.09 5.10
N ILE A 89 10.39 -5.23 4.19
CA ILE A 89 11.31 -4.14 3.80
C ILE A 89 10.54 -2.92 3.28
N ASN A 90 9.47 -3.11 2.52
CA ASN A 90 8.67 -2.01 1.97
C ASN A 90 7.73 -1.36 2.99
N GLY A 91 7.58 -1.95 4.19
CA GLY A 91 6.64 -1.46 5.21
C GLY A 91 5.18 -1.86 4.95
N GLU A 92 4.94 -2.79 4.02
CA GLU A 92 3.61 -3.30 3.70
C GLU A 92 3.05 -4.20 4.83
N ILE A 93 3.95 -4.85 5.57
CA ILE A 93 3.66 -5.66 6.75
C ILE A 93 4.53 -5.23 7.93
N ASP A 94 4.01 -5.41 9.13
CA ASP A 94 4.74 -5.17 10.37
C ASP A 94 5.64 -6.37 10.75
N LEU A 95 6.37 -6.23 11.86
CA LEU A 95 7.27 -7.28 12.35
C LEU A 95 6.50 -8.55 12.76
N GLN A 96 5.32 -8.43 13.39
CA GLN A 96 4.54 -9.60 13.83
C GLN A 96 4.07 -10.43 12.64
N GLN A 97 3.60 -9.76 11.60
CA GLN A 97 3.21 -10.38 10.33
C GLN A 97 4.42 -10.98 9.62
N PHE A 98 5.60 -10.34 9.69
CA PHE A 98 6.81 -10.87 9.11
C PHE A 98 7.25 -12.18 9.79
N VAL A 99 7.31 -12.22 11.13
CA VAL A 99 7.74 -13.43 11.87
C VAL A 99 6.72 -14.56 11.83
N SER A 100 5.45 -14.28 11.53
CA SER A 100 4.42 -15.31 11.32
C SER A 100 4.65 -16.13 10.04
N GLY A 101 5.61 -15.73 9.21
CA GLY A 101 5.90 -16.34 7.91
C GLY A 101 4.92 -15.92 6.83
N PRO A 102 5.20 -16.25 5.55
CA PRO A 102 4.21 -16.06 4.50
C PRO A 102 2.94 -16.85 4.88
N ALA A 103 1.77 -16.25 4.66
CA ALA A 103 0.51 -16.97 4.86
C ALA A 103 0.62 -18.33 4.17
N SER A 104 0.54 -19.40 4.96
CA SER A 104 0.73 -20.76 4.48
C SER A 104 -0.14 -20.96 3.24
N CYS A 105 0.48 -21.14 2.07
CA CYS A 105 -0.16 -21.97 1.06
C CYS A 105 -0.37 -23.32 1.75
N SER A 106 -1.62 -23.62 2.11
CA SER A 106 -2.02 -24.95 2.56
C SER A 106 -1.97 -25.90 1.36
N GLU A 107 -0.76 -26.23 0.92
CA GLU A 107 -0.50 -27.29 -0.06
C GLU A 107 0.38 -28.38 0.56
N TYR A 108 0.00 -28.83 1.76
CA TYR A 108 0.36 -30.15 2.28
C TYR A 108 -0.91 -30.93 2.69
N GLU A 109 -1.89 -30.94 1.79
CA GLU A 109 -2.95 -31.96 1.76
C GLU A 109 -2.96 -32.62 0.37
N ARG A 110 -2.05 -33.59 0.16
CA ARG A 110 -2.33 -34.92 -0.41
C ARG A 110 -1.08 -35.76 -0.53
#